data_AF-A0A1H5X8H8-F1
#
_entry.id   AF-A0A1H5X8H8-F1
#
_cell.length_a   1.000
_cell.length_b   1.000
_cell.length_c   1.000
_cell.angle_alpha   90.00
_cell.angle_beta   90.00
_cell.angle_gamma   90.00
#
_symmetry.space_group_name_H-M   'P 1'
#
loop_
_entity.id
_entity.type
_entity.pdbx_description
1 polymer ?
#
loop_
_entity_poly.entity_id
_entity_poly.type
_entity_poly.pdbx_seq_one_letter_code
_entity_poly.pdbx_strand_id
1 'polypeptide(L)'
;MLNIDLVDNLYASLSKEQQQNLCSLLFKNSKQTMNYFRRTKDISLSKLETLADFFHMPLDYFRLGNSFATNNVNGNNNYIGNVSLSNNLLIENDSLRKEVESLKETLKAKDEALKAKDDLIQAKTDYIEALKAQSSSK
;
A
#
# COMPACT_ATOMS: atom_id res chain seq x y z
N MET A 1 21.28 19.98 8.06
CA MET A 1 20.03 20.30 8.77
C MET A 1 18.91 19.43 8.24
N LEU A 2 18.00 19.00 9.11
CA LEU A 2 16.86 18.13 8.76
C LEU A 2 15.72 18.98 8.17
N ASN A 3 15.05 18.45 7.14
CA ASN A 3 13.81 19.01 6.60
C ASN A 3 12.65 18.58 7.51
N ILE A 4 12.36 19.41 8.52
CA ILE A 4 11.36 19.11 9.55
C ILE A 4 9.96 18.96 8.95
N ASP A 5 9.57 19.84 8.04
CA ASP A 5 8.23 19.83 7.45
C ASP A 5 7.97 18.55 6.65
N LEU A 6 8.97 18.09 5.89
CA LEU A 6 8.92 16.81 5.18
C LEU A 6 8.76 15.64 6.16
N VAL A 7 9.59 15.59 7.20
CA VAL A 7 9.56 14.51 8.19
C VAL A 7 8.24 14.48 8.94
N ASP A 8 7.67 15.63 9.29
CA ASP A 8 6.39 15.73 9.97
C ASP A 8 5.23 15.27 9.08
N ASN A 9 5.24 15.64 7.79
CA ASN A 9 4.24 15.17 6.82
C ASN A 9 4.30 13.64 6.63
N LEU A 10 5.50 13.08 6.49
CA LEU A 10 5.69 11.64 6.38
C LEU A 10 5.22 10.93 7.64
N TYR A 11 5.61 11.43 8.82
CA TYR A 11 5.17 10.90 10.10
C TYR A 11 3.64 10.94 10.26
N ALA A 12 3.00 12.04 9.86
CA ALA A 12 1.54 12.19 9.92
C ALA A 12 0.79 11.21 9.00
N SER A 13 1.42 10.76 7.91
CA SER A 13 0.82 9.79 6.97
C SER A 13 0.83 8.34 7.50
N LEU A 14 1.63 8.05 8.53
CA LEU A 14 1.76 6.72 9.12
C LEU A 14 0.57 6.38 10.04
N SER A 15 0.29 5.08 10.17
CA SER A 15 -0.65 4.57 11.18
C SER A 15 -0.13 4.80 12.60
N LYS A 16 -1.01 4.79 13.62
CA LYS A 16 -0.60 4.97 15.03
C LYS A 16 0.43 3.94 15.49
N GLU A 17 0.31 2.70 15.01
CA GLU A 17 1.26 1.62 15.31
C GLU A 17 2.63 1.89 14.66
N GLN A 18 2.64 2.29 13.39
CA GLN A 18 3.86 2.66 12.67
C GLN A 18 4.56 3.87 13.30
N GLN A 19 3.79 4.87 13.74
CA GLN A 19 4.29 6.03 14.48
C GLN A 19 4.99 5.64 15.79
N GLN A 20 4.38 4.72 16.56
CA GLN A 20 4.97 4.20 17.79
C GLN A 20 6.25 3.40 17.52
N ASN A 21 6.25 2.57 16.48
CA ASN A 21 7.43 1.80 16.06
C ASN A 21 8.58 2.74 15.67
N LEU A 22 8.31 3.73 14.80
CA LEU A 22 9.30 4.72 14.40
C LEU A 22 9.87 5.50 15.59
N CYS A 23 9.01 5.96 16.51
CA CYS A 23 9.49 6.64 17.73
C CYS A 23 10.37 5.73 18.59
N SER A 24 10.01 4.44 18.70
CA SER A 24 10.80 3.46 19.45
C SER A 24 12.17 3.22 18.80
N LEU A 25 12.26 3.20 17.47
CA LEU A 25 13.53 3.06 16.76
C LEU A 25 14.42 4.32 16.92
N LEU A 26 13.83 5.51 16.77
CA LEU A 26 14.56 6.79 16.82
C LEU A 26 15.04 7.17 18.21
N PHE A 27 14.22 6.87 19.23
CA PHE A 27 14.42 7.35 20.60
C PHE A 27 14.69 6.22 21.60
N LYS A 28 14.63 4.96 21.17
CA LYS A 28 14.83 3.77 22.02
C LYS A 28 13.92 3.85 23.26
N ASN A 29 14.51 3.87 24.45
CA ASN A 29 13.80 3.94 25.73
C ASN A 29 13.41 5.38 26.14
N SER A 30 13.71 6.39 25.32
CA SER A 30 13.47 7.79 25.62
C SER A 30 12.02 8.18 25.31
N LYS A 31 11.38 8.95 26.20
CA LYS A 31 10.04 9.52 26.01
C LYS A 31 9.99 10.67 24.99
N GLN A 32 10.97 10.75 24.11
CA GLN A 32 11.06 11.78 23.08
C GLN A 32 10.08 11.48 21.95
N THR A 33 9.60 12.55 21.31
CA THR A 33 8.71 12.49 20.16
C THR A 33 9.33 13.28 19.02
N MET A 34 8.67 13.31 17.86
CA MET A 34 9.12 14.09 16.70
C MET A 34 9.38 15.58 17.02
N ASN A 35 8.76 16.13 18.08
CA ASN A 35 9.05 17.46 18.62
C ASN A 35 10.53 17.68 19.02
N TYR A 36 11.28 16.61 19.28
CA TYR A 36 12.72 16.68 19.50
C TYR A 36 13.43 17.36 18.32
N PHE A 37 13.10 16.97 17.08
CA PHE A 37 13.75 17.51 15.89
C PHE A 37 13.39 18.99 15.65
N ARG A 38 12.17 19.41 16.02
CA ARG A 38 11.78 20.83 15.99
C ARG A 38 12.64 21.70 16.91
N ARG A 39 13.03 21.15 18.08
CA ARG A 39 13.83 21.88 19.08
C ARG A 39 15.31 21.92 18.73
N THR A 40 15.89 20.80 18.30
CA THR A 40 17.33 20.72 18.04
C THR A 40 17.70 21.29 16.68
N LYS A 41 16.80 21.23 15.70
CA LYS A 41 17.04 21.54 14.27
C LYS A 41 18.18 20.74 13.62
N ASP A 42 18.74 19.81 14.38
CA ASP A 42 19.88 18.98 14.01
C ASP A 42 19.61 17.52 14.36
N ILE A 43 20.21 16.62 13.59
CA ILE A 43 20.01 15.18 13.65
C ILE A 43 21.35 14.46 13.59
N SER A 44 21.56 13.53 14.51
CA SER A 44 22.70 12.61 14.47
C SER A 44 22.56 11.64 13.29
N LEU A 45 23.68 11.27 12.65
CA LEU A 45 23.70 10.34 11.51
C LEU A 45 22.89 9.06 11.78
N SER A 46 23.05 8.43 12.93
CA SER A 46 22.30 7.21 13.29
C SER A 46 20.78 7.39 13.27
N LYS A 47 20.25 8.54 13.71
CA LYS A 47 18.80 8.81 13.64
C LYS A 47 18.35 9.10 12.20
N LEU A 48 19.22 9.69 11.40
CA LEU A 48 18.96 9.93 9.98
C LEU A 48 18.95 8.62 9.19
N GLU A 49 19.86 7.69 9.51
CA GLU A 49 19.87 6.32 9.00
C GLU A 49 18.59 5.57 9.39
N THR A 50 18.16 5.67 10.65
CA THR A 50 16.90 5.07 11.08
C THR A 50 15.69 5.63 10.31
N LEU A 51 15.65 6.94 10.03
CA LEU A 51 14.61 7.54 9.19
C LEU A 51 14.68 7.00 7.74
N ALA A 52 15.88 6.97 7.17
CA ALA A 52 16.10 6.47 5.81
C ALA A 52 15.72 5.01 5.65
N ASP A 53 16.11 4.16 6.59
CA ASP A 53 15.78 2.74 6.60
C ASP A 53 14.28 2.53 6.78
N PHE A 54 13.64 3.29 7.68
CA PHE A 54 12.21 3.15 7.96
C PHE A 54 11.33 3.56 6.77
N PHE A 55 11.68 4.66 6.08
CA PHE A 55 10.94 5.15 4.93
C PHE A 55 11.47 4.61 3.59
N HIS A 56 12.53 3.82 3.61
CA HIS A 56 13.24 3.31 2.42
C HIS A 56 13.66 4.41 1.44
N MET A 57 14.11 5.55 1.97
CA MET A 57 14.55 6.71 1.20
C MET A 57 16.03 7.02 1.48
N PRO A 58 16.78 7.58 0.52
CA PRO A 58 18.17 7.95 0.76
C PRO A 58 18.29 9.00 1.86
N LEU A 59 19.40 8.99 2.62
CA LEU A 59 19.65 9.93 3.74
C LEU A 59 19.47 11.39 3.34
N ASP A 60 19.90 11.74 2.13
CA ASP A 60 19.84 13.10 1.61
C ASP A 60 18.39 13.57 1.38
N TYR A 61 17.43 12.64 1.23
CA TYR A 61 16.01 12.97 1.08
C TYR A 61 15.48 13.82 2.24
N PHE A 62 15.96 13.55 3.45
CA PHE A 62 15.52 14.24 4.66
C PHE A 62 16.33 15.50 4.94
N ARG A 63 17.33 15.86 4.13
CA ARG A 63 18.13 17.06 4.35
C ARG A 63 17.42 18.30 3.77
N LEU A 64 17.44 19.38 4.54
CA LEU A 64 16.88 20.66 4.11
C LEU A 64 17.62 21.18 2.89
N GLY A 65 16.88 21.65 1.87
CA GLY A 65 17.46 22.19 0.64
C GLY A 65 17.98 21.14 -0.34
N ASN A 66 17.72 19.84 -0.11
CA ASN A 66 18.00 18.84 -1.12
C ASN A 66 16.99 18.99 -2.27
N SER A 67 17.49 19.37 -3.44
CA SER A 67 16.78 19.21 -4.69
C SER A 67 17.29 17.92 -5.31
N PHE A 68 16.48 16.86 -5.32
CA PHE A 68 16.71 15.81 -6.30
C PHE A 68 16.55 16.49 -7.65
N ALA A 69 17.68 16.67 -8.35
CA ALA A 69 17.63 16.99 -9.76
C ALA A 69 16.98 15.78 -10.43
N THR A 70 15.65 15.79 -10.53
CA THR A 70 14.93 14.88 -11.40
C THR A 70 15.30 15.32 -12.81
N ASN A 71 16.37 14.75 -13.34
CA ASN A 71 16.59 14.78 -14.77
C ASN A 71 15.44 13.98 -15.37
N ASN A 72 14.34 14.65 -15.66
CA ASN A 72 13.23 14.10 -16.43
C ASN A 72 13.70 13.98 -17.89
N VAL A 73 14.58 13.02 -18.15
CA VAL A 73 14.96 12.62 -19.49
C VAL A 73 13.90 11.67 -20.00
N ASN A 74 13.06 12.18 -20.89
CA ASN A 74 12.05 11.40 -21.61
C ASN A 74 12.76 10.42 -22.58
N GLY A 75 13.14 9.26 -22.07
CA GLY A 75 13.85 8.22 -22.81
C GLY A 75 13.69 6.87 -22.13
N ASN A 76 13.14 5.91 -22.88
CA ASN A 76 13.01 4.51 -22.47
C ASN A 76 14.42 3.93 -22.23
N ASN A 77 14.66 3.31 -21.05
CA ASN A 77 15.96 2.85 -20.52
C ASN A 77 16.88 3.89 -19.87
N ASN A 78 16.53 4.37 -18.68
CA ASN A 78 17.54 4.96 -17.79
C ASN A 78 17.52 4.31 -16.40
N TYR A 79 18.38 3.31 -16.23
CA TYR A 79 18.92 2.89 -14.94
C TYR A 79 19.83 4.02 -14.44
N ILE A 80 19.23 5.07 -13.86
CA ILE A 80 19.96 6.11 -13.15
C ILE A 80 19.96 5.73 -11.67
N GLY A 81 21.14 5.35 -11.18
CA GLY A 81 21.42 5.22 -9.76
C GLY A 81 21.15 6.55 -9.05
N ASN A 82 19.99 6.61 -8.40
CA ASN A 82 19.69 7.28 -7.12
C ASN A 82 18.18 7.53 -6.96
N VAL A 83 17.35 6.55 -7.31
CA VAL A 83 16.19 6.00 -6.58
C VAL A 83 15.87 4.77 -7.41
N SER A 84 16.63 3.67 -7.22
CA SER A 84 16.10 2.39 -7.68
C SER A 84 14.79 2.25 -6.93
N LEU A 85 13.67 2.12 -7.64
CA LEU A 85 12.45 1.54 -7.07
C LEU A 85 12.96 0.39 -6.18
N SER A 86 12.86 0.53 -4.85
CA SER A 86 13.46 -0.43 -3.93
C SER A 86 13.06 -1.81 -4.43
N ASN A 87 13.99 -2.75 -4.63
CA ASN A 87 13.65 -4.05 -5.24
C ASN A 87 12.42 -4.68 -4.56
N ASN A 88 12.22 -4.41 -3.27
CA ASN A 88 11.02 -4.73 -2.50
C ASN A 88 9.72 -4.11 -3.04
N LEU A 89 9.68 -2.84 -3.45
CA LEU A 89 8.52 -2.20 -4.07
C LEU A 89 8.18 -2.82 -5.43
N LEU A 90 9.20 -3.22 -6.21
CA LEU A 90 8.97 -3.91 -7.49
C LEU A 90 8.38 -5.30 -7.25
N ILE A 91 8.97 -6.06 -6.31
CA ILE A 91 8.51 -7.39 -5.91
C ILE A 91 7.11 -7.33 -5.28
N GLU A 92 6.82 -6.32 -4.48
CA GLU A 92 5.51 -6.10 -3.86
C GLU A 92 4.48 -5.74 -4.92
N ASN A 93 4.80 -4.87 -5.89
CA ASN A 93 3.89 -4.54 -6.98
C ASN A 93 3.57 -5.77 -7.84
N ASP A 94 4.58 -6.59 -8.15
CA ASP A 94 4.38 -7.84 -8.89
C ASP A 94 3.55 -8.87 -8.11
N SER A 95 3.76 -8.95 -6.79
CA SER A 95 2.97 -9.82 -5.92
C SER A 95 1.52 -9.35 -5.82
N LEU A 96 1.29 -8.05 -5.64
CA LEU A 96 -0.04 -7.44 -5.64
C LEU A 96 -0.76 -7.63 -6.98
N ARG A 97 -0.04 -7.54 -8.11
CA ARG A 97 -0.61 -7.81 -9.44
C ARG A 97 -1.11 -9.24 -9.56
N LYS A 98 -0.32 -10.22 -9.10
CA LYS A 98 -0.72 -11.63 -9.08
C LYS A 98 -1.91 -11.90 -8.16
N GLU A 99 -1.94 -11.26 -6.99
CA GLU A 99 -3.06 -11.39 -6.06
C GLU A 99 -4.34 -10.81 -6.65
N VAL A 100 -4.27 -9.64 -7.28
CA VAL A 100 -5.40 -9.03 -7.99
C VAL A 100 -5.91 -9.93 -9.12
N GLU A 101 -5.02 -10.58 -9.86
CA GLU A 101 -5.39 -11.50 -10.94
C GLU A 101 -6.09 -12.75 -10.40
N SER A 102 -5.55 -13.37 -9.34
CA SER A 102 -6.17 -14.49 -8.63
C SER A 102 -7.54 -14.15 -8.04
N LEU A 103 -7.68 -12.96 -7.44
CA LEU A 103 -8.95 -12.47 -6.90
C LEU A 103 -9.97 -12.24 -8.03
N LYS A 104 -9.55 -11.72 -9.19
CA LYS A 104 -10.41 -11.56 -10.37
C LYS A 104 -10.89 -12.91 -10.91
N GLU A 105 -10.01 -13.91 -11.00
CA GLU A 105 -10.41 -15.26 -11.42
C GLU A 105 -11.40 -15.88 -10.43
N THR A 106 -11.15 -15.73 -9.13
CA THR A 106 -12.06 -16.21 -8.08
C THR A 106 -13.43 -15.54 -8.16
N LEU A 107 -13.47 -14.23 -8.41
CA LEU A 107 -14.71 -13.47 -8.64
C LEU A 107 -15.47 -14.01 -9.84
N LYS A 108 -14.79 -14.20 -10.98
CA LYS A 108 -15.40 -14.74 -12.19
C LYS A 108 -16.00 -16.14 -11.96
N ALA A 109 -15.29 -17.02 -11.27
CA ALA A 109 -15.81 -18.34 -10.94
C ALA A 109 -17.04 -18.28 -10.01
N LYS A 110 -17.06 -17.33 -9.06
CA LYS A 110 -18.23 -17.11 -8.20
C LYS A 110 -19.42 -16.56 -8.98
N ASP A 111 -19.21 -15.65 -9.92
CA ASP A 111 -20.27 -15.10 -10.77
C ASP A 111 -20.88 -16.19 -11.68
N GLU A 112 -20.04 -17.05 -12.27
CA GLU A 112 -20.51 -18.20 -13.05
C GLU A 112 -21.32 -19.19 -12.19
N ALA A 113 -20.87 -19.46 -10.97
CA ALA A 113 -21.59 -20.33 -10.03
C ALA A 113 -22.92 -19.71 -9.55
N LEU A 114 -22.99 -18.40 -9.36
CA LEU A 114 -24.22 -17.69 -9.04
C LEU A 114 -25.22 -17.80 -10.19
N LYS A 115 -24.77 -17.53 -11.42
CA LYS A 115 -25.60 -17.66 -12.61
C LYS A 115 -26.19 -19.06 -12.77
N ALA A 116 -25.37 -20.10 -12.58
CA ALA A 116 -25.85 -21.48 -12.63
C ALA A 116 -26.89 -21.81 -11.55
N LYS A 117 -26.76 -21.21 -10.36
CA LYS A 117 -27.77 -21.35 -9.30
C LYS A 117 -29.06 -20.62 -9.65
N ASP A 118 -28.97 -19.43 -10.23
CA ASP A 118 -30.15 -18.68 -10.67
C ASP A 118 -30.90 -19.42 -11.78
N ASP A 119 -30.19 -19.98 -12.77
CA ASP A 119 -30.80 -20.81 -13.83
C ASP A 119 -31.51 -22.05 -13.24
N LEU A 120 -30.92 -22.69 -12.22
CA LEU A 120 -31.54 -23.82 -11.53
C LEU A 120 -32.78 -23.42 -10.72
N ILE A 121 -32.75 -22.26 -10.06
CA ILE A 121 -33.90 -21.71 -9.34
C ILE A 121 -35.03 -21.41 -10.33
N GLN A 122 -34.72 -20.84 -11.50
CA GLN A 122 -35.71 -20.58 -12.53
C GLN A 122 -36.35 -21.89 -13.01
N ALA A 123 -35.55 -22.90 -13.36
CA ALA A 123 -36.06 -24.20 -13.81
C ALA A 123 -36.95 -24.88 -12.75
N LYS A 124 -36.60 -24.76 -11.46
CA LYS A 124 -37.43 -25.27 -10.36
C LYS A 124 -38.74 -24.49 -10.22
N THR A 125 -38.70 -23.18 -10.38
CA THR A 125 -39.90 -22.32 -10.33
C THR A 125 -40.86 -22.69 -11.45
N ASP A 126 -40.38 -22.80 -12.68
CA ASP A 126 -41.18 -23.18 -13.85
C ASP A 126 -41.82 -24.57 -13.67
N TYR A 127 -41.07 -25.53 -13.11
CA TYR A 127 -41.59 -26.87 -12.81
C TYR A 127 -42.70 -26.84 -11.74
N ILE A 128 -42.54 -26.03 -10.69
CA ILE A 128 -43.57 -25.87 -9.65
C ILE A 128 -44.83 -25.24 -10.26
N GLU A 129 -44.70 -24.26 -11.14
CA GLU A 129 -45.83 -23.63 -11.82
C GLU A 129 -46.56 -24.62 -12.73
N ALA A 130 -45.83 -25.42 -13.50
CA ALA A 130 -46.41 -26.47 -14.34
C ALA A 130 -47.19 -27.51 -13.52
N LEU A 131 -46.66 -27.94 -12.37
CA LEU A 131 -47.35 -28.85 -11.46
C LEU A 131 -48.61 -28.21 -10.85
N LYS A 132 -48.54 -26.94 -10.45
CA LYS A 132 -49.71 -26.20 -9.95
C LYS A 132 -50.81 -26.14 -11.01
N ALA A 133 -50.47 -25.79 -12.25
CA ALA A 133 -51.42 -25.74 -13.36
C ALA A 133 -52.08 -27.09 -13.64
N GLN A 134 -51.33 -28.20 -13.59
CA GLN A 134 -51.88 -29.55 -13.72
C GLN A 134 -52.81 -29.93 -12.55
N SER A 135 -52.48 -29.52 -11.33
CA SER A 135 -53.30 -29.79 -10.15
C SER A 135 -54.59 -28.97 -10.10
N SER A 136 -54.62 -27.79 -10.73
CA SER A 136 -55.81 -26.93 -10.80
C SER A 136 -56.75 -27.25 -11.98
N SER A 137 -56.36 -28.16 -12.89
CA SER A 137 -57.19 -28.64 -14.01
C SER A 137 -57.93 -29.97 -13.72
N LYS A 138 -57.90 -30.45 -12.47
CA LYS A 138 -58.74 -31.55 -11.97
C LYS A 138 -59.79 -31.02 -11.02
#